data_AF-A0AA48M5H4-F1
#
_entry.id   AF-A0AA48M5H4-F1
#
_cell.length_a   1.000
_cell.length_b   1.000
_cell.length_c   1.000
_cell.angle_alpha   90.00
_cell.angle_beta   90.00
_cell.angle_gamma   90.00
#
_symmetry.space_group_name_H-M   'P 1'
#
loop_
_entity.id
_entity.type
_entity.pdbx_description
1 polymer ?
#
loop_
_entity_poly.entity_id
_entity_poly.type
_entity_poly.pdbx_seq_one_letter_code
_entity_poly.pdbx_strand_id
1 'polypeptide(L)'
;MMSTGLIYYLAWEEDDWLDELLDRFPELNALVPSAKTFQMMQEMRRTGEVERCVIVLNAAVEQEKCHQFLRLLAKDEQLSRDPLYIVGLKPEEQAAWQEAYPHANIIVITGFAVEFDYDAVLTRMAADLEGER
;
A
#
# COMPACT_ATOMS: atom_id res chain seq x y z
N MET A 1 19.59 -13.84 8.90
CA MET A 1 18.26 -13.51 9.46
C MET A 1 17.39 -13.17 8.28
N MET A 2 16.28 -13.88 8.08
CA MET A 2 15.28 -13.43 7.11
C MET A 2 14.64 -12.19 7.73
N SER A 3 14.78 -11.03 7.07
CA SER A 3 14.03 -9.83 7.42
C SER A 3 12.55 -10.16 7.40
N THR A 4 11.80 -9.88 8.47
CA THR A 4 10.34 -10.00 8.47
C THR A 4 9.74 -8.79 7.73
N GLY A 5 9.82 -8.85 6.41
CA GLY A 5 9.11 -7.94 5.52
C GLY A 5 7.65 -8.35 5.43
N LEU A 6 6.72 -7.40 5.53
CA LEU A 6 5.28 -7.65 5.36
C LEU A 6 4.62 -6.66 4.40
N ILE A 7 3.71 -7.14 3.55
CA ILE A 7 2.83 -6.27 2.77
C ILE A 7 1.52 -6.07 3.54
N TYR A 8 1.12 -4.81 3.72
CA TYR A 8 -0.22 -4.44 4.16
C TYR A 8 -1.04 -4.01 2.95
N TYR A 9 -2.06 -4.79 2.60
CA TYR A 9 -3.06 -4.38 1.63
C TYR A 9 -4.25 -3.75 2.35
N LEU A 10 -4.55 -2.50 2.05
CA LEU A 10 -5.56 -1.71 2.72
C LEU A 10 -6.68 -1.32 1.75
N ALA A 11 -7.87 -1.87 1.95
CA ALA A 11 -9.03 -1.60 1.11
C ALA A 11 -10.33 -1.63 1.92
N TRP A 12 -11.35 -0.90 1.47
CA TRP A 12 -12.69 -0.95 2.09
C TRP A 12 -13.56 -2.05 1.51
N GLU A 13 -13.28 -2.46 0.28
CA GLU A 13 -14.00 -3.49 -0.47
C GLU A 13 -12.97 -4.44 -1.08
N GLU A 14 -13.36 -5.69 -1.34
CA GLU A 14 -12.56 -6.62 -2.13
C GLU A 14 -12.54 -6.17 -3.59
N ASP A 15 -11.40 -6.36 -4.25
CA ASP A 15 -11.18 -5.95 -5.63
C ASP A 15 -9.99 -6.71 -6.26
N ASP A 16 -9.85 -6.58 -7.57
CA ASP A 16 -8.88 -7.32 -8.37
C ASP A 16 -7.42 -7.09 -7.96
N TRP A 17 -7.07 -5.96 -7.32
CA TRP A 17 -5.70 -5.77 -6.82
C TRP A 17 -5.32 -6.76 -5.72
N LEU A 18 -6.29 -7.21 -4.92
CA LEU A 18 -6.02 -8.19 -3.87
C LEU A 18 -5.59 -9.53 -4.47
N ASP A 19 -6.25 -9.97 -5.54
CA ASP A 19 -5.94 -11.23 -6.21
C ASP A 19 -4.52 -11.21 -6.80
N GLU A 20 -4.18 -10.15 -7.54
CA GLU A 20 -2.85 -9.95 -8.14
C GLU A 20 -1.75 -9.87 -7.08
N LEU A 21 -2.02 -9.24 -5.94
CA LEU A 21 -1.09 -9.18 -4.82
C LEU A 21 -0.92 -10.53 -4.13
N LEU A 22 -1.99 -11.30 -3.94
CA LEU A 22 -1.94 -12.63 -3.32
C LEU A 22 -1.16 -13.63 -4.18
N ASP A 23 -1.25 -13.51 -5.51
CA ASP A 23 -0.50 -14.33 -6.46
C ASP A 23 1.02 -14.13 -6.32
N ARG A 24 1.48 -12.91 -6.00
CA ARG A 24 2.90 -12.60 -5.79
C ARG A 24 3.35 -12.71 -4.33
N PHE A 25 2.50 -12.33 -3.38
CA PHE A 25 2.83 -12.18 -1.97
C PHE A 25 1.86 -13.03 -1.12
N PRO A 26 2.10 -14.34 -0.98
CA PRO A 26 1.22 -15.23 -0.23
C PRO A 26 1.07 -14.85 1.26
N GLU A 27 2.04 -14.12 1.79
CA GLU A 27 2.10 -13.67 3.19
C GLU A 27 1.83 -12.16 3.31
N LEU A 28 0.70 -11.69 2.77
CA LEU A 28 0.20 -10.31 2.95
C LEU A 28 -0.92 -10.22 3.99
N ASN A 29 -1.05 -9.04 4.60
CA ASN A 29 -2.16 -8.71 5.50
C ASN A 29 -3.16 -7.78 4.79
N ALA A 30 -4.31 -8.34 4.39
CA ALA A 30 -5.43 -7.58 3.81
C ALA A 30 -6.37 -7.08 4.92
N LEU A 31 -6.53 -5.76 5.05
CA LEU A 31 -7.23 -5.13 6.17
C LEU A 31 -7.99 -3.87 5.73
N VAL A 32 -8.99 -3.48 6.51
CA VAL A 32 -9.67 -2.19 6.32
C VAL A 32 -8.84 -1.05 6.93
N PRO A 33 -8.62 0.09 6.24
CA PRO A 33 -7.82 1.21 6.76
C PRO A 33 -8.55 1.98 7.88
N SER A 34 -8.43 1.47 9.10
CA SER A 34 -9.09 1.99 10.30
C SER A 34 -8.07 2.40 11.37
N ALA A 35 -8.51 3.13 12.41
CA ALA A 35 -7.66 3.45 13.55
C ALA A 35 -7.12 2.19 14.26
N LYS A 36 -7.91 1.10 14.30
CA LYS A 36 -7.49 -0.18 14.88
C LYS A 36 -6.38 -0.83 14.05
N THR A 37 -6.53 -0.82 12.72
CA THR A 37 -5.52 -1.32 11.78
C THR A 37 -4.21 -0.55 11.93
N PHE A 38 -4.30 0.78 12.02
CA PHE A 38 -3.14 1.62 12.26
C PHE A 38 -2.42 1.27 13.58
N GLN A 39 -3.16 1.13 14.68
CA GLN A 39 -2.59 0.72 15.98
C GLN A 39 -1.92 -0.66 15.92
N MET A 40 -2.51 -1.60 15.19
CA MET A 40 -1.93 -2.93 14.99
C MET A 40 -0.60 -2.84 14.23
N MET A 41 -0.56 -2.08 13.13
CA MET A 41 0.68 -1.86 12.37
C MET A 41 1.76 -1.22 13.24
N GLN A 42 1.41 -0.17 14.01
CA GLN A 42 2.33 0.48 14.94
C GLN A 42 2.90 -0.51 15.97
N GLU A 43 2.06 -1.35 16.55
CA GLU A 43 2.49 -2.34 17.54
C GLU A 43 3.46 -3.35 16.93
N MET A 44 3.14 -3.92 15.75
CA MET A 44 4.00 -4.87 15.05
C MET A 44 5.37 -4.27 14.68
N ARG A 45 5.40 -2.98 14.31
CA ARG A 45 6.66 -2.25 14.09
C ARG A 45 7.43 -2.03 15.38
N ARG A 46 6.73 -1.65 16.46
CA ARG A 46 7.32 -1.36 17.77
C ARG A 46 7.91 -2.61 18.45
N THR A 47 7.29 -3.78 18.28
CA THR A 47 7.76 -5.06 18.82
C THR A 47 8.87 -5.69 18.00
N GLY A 48 9.13 -5.20 16.78
CA GLY A 48 10.06 -5.79 15.84
C GLY A 48 9.54 -7.06 15.17
N GLU A 49 8.25 -7.37 15.33
CA GLU A 49 7.60 -8.46 14.60
C GLU A 49 7.64 -8.20 13.09
N VAL A 50 7.49 -6.92 12.70
CA VAL A 50 7.67 -6.43 11.33
C VAL A 50 8.81 -5.42 11.32
N GLU A 51 9.92 -5.79 10.69
CA GLU A 51 11.07 -4.88 10.55
C GLU A 51 10.90 -3.92 9.38
N ARG A 52 10.25 -4.38 8.31
CA ARG A 52 10.01 -3.63 7.07
C ARG A 52 8.61 -3.91 6.55
N CYS A 53 7.98 -2.92 5.96
CA CYS A 53 6.72 -3.18 5.27
C CYS A 53 6.55 -2.34 4.02
N VAL A 54 5.73 -2.85 3.11
CA VAL A 54 5.17 -2.08 2.00
C VAL A 54 3.69 -1.90 2.28
N ILE A 55 3.21 -0.66 2.15
CA ILE A 55 1.82 -0.30 2.41
C ILE A 55 1.16 -0.03 1.07
N VAL A 56 0.16 -0.83 0.73
CA VAL A 56 -0.64 -0.67 -0.48
C VAL A 56 -2.04 -0.25 -0.07
N LEU A 57 -2.47 0.95 -0.46
CA LEU A 57 -3.81 1.47 -0.17
C LEU A 57 -4.61 1.56 -1.46
N ASN A 58 -5.70 0.80 -1.55
CA ASN A 58 -6.66 0.96 -2.61
C ASN A 58 -7.59 2.14 -2.28
N ALA A 59 -7.54 3.17 -3.13
CA ALA A 59 -8.31 4.41 -2.99
C ALA A 59 -9.49 4.50 -3.98
N ALA A 60 -9.89 3.39 -4.62
CA ALA A 60 -11.02 3.36 -5.55
C ALA A 60 -12.33 3.82 -4.90
N VAL A 61 -12.51 3.48 -3.61
CA VAL A 61 -13.69 3.81 -2.81
C VAL A 61 -13.29 4.59 -1.57
N GLU A 62 -14.24 5.37 -1.03
CA GLU A 62 -14.12 6.03 0.28
C GLU A 62 -12.88 6.95 0.41
N GLN A 63 -12.55 7.69 -0.65
CA GLN A 63 -11.34 8.52 -0.77
C GLN A 63 -11.08 9.45 0.43
N GLU A 64 -12.10 10.10 0.99
CA GLU A 64 -11.91 10.96 2.18
C GLU A 64 -11.46 10.14 3.40
N LYS A 65 -11.96 8.92 3.59
CA LYS A 65 -11.49 8.03 4.67
C LYS A 65 -10.05 7.58 4.42
N CYS A 66 -9.68 7.34 3.16
CA CYS A 66 -8.31 7.08 2.76
C CYS A 66 -7.39 8.26 3.11
N HIS A 67 -7.79 9.50 2.80
CA HIS A 67 -7.05 10.70 3.20
C HIS A 67 -6.92 10.84 4.73
N GLN A 68 -7.95 10.50 5.50
CA GLN A 68 -7.88 10.49 6.96
C GLN A 68 -6.86 9.47 7.47
N PHE A 69 -6.87 8.25 6.93
CA PHE A 69 -5.90 7.22 7.30
C PHE A 69 -4.47 7.63 6.95
N LEU A 70 -4.24 8.15 5.74
CA LEU A 70 -2.92 8.63 5.31
C LEU A 70 -2.38 9.78 6.18
N ARG A 71 -3.25 10.65 6.71
CA ARG A 71 -2.87 11.68 7.68
C ARG A 71 -2.43 11.09 9.04
N LEU A 72 -2.92 9.91 9.43
CA LEU A 72 -2.43 9.21 10.61
C LEU A 72 -1.06 8.58 10.32
N LEU A 73 -0.95 7.90 9.18
CA LEU A 73 0.29 7.25 8.72
C LEU A 73 1.44 8.26 8.60
N ALA A 74 1.20 9.43 8.03
CA ALA A 74 2.20 10.48 7.88
C ALA A 74 2.71 11.08 9.20
N LYS A 75 1.99 10.90 10.31
CA LYS A 75 2.39 11.37 11.65
C LYS A 75 3.23 10.35 12.41
N ASP A 76 3.29 9.10 11.95
CA ASP A 76 4.07 8.05 12.58
C ASP A 76 5.52 8.07 12.10
N GLU A 77 6.49 8.07 13.01
CA GLU A 77 7.90 8.20 12.64
C GLU A 77 8.47 6.99 11.88
N GLN A 78 7.91 5.80 12.07
CA GLN A 78 8.38 4.58 11.43
C GLN A 78 7.60 4.33 10.14
N LEU A 79 6.27 4.22 10.25
CA LEU A 79 5.39 3.86 9.14
C LEU A 79 5.38 4.91 8.01
N SER A 80 5.63 6.20 8.32
CA SER A 80 5.73 7.24 7.28
C SER A 80 6.95 7.09 6.37
N ARG A 81 7.92 6.26 6.74
CA ARG A 81 9.15 6.01 5.96
C ARG A 81 9.08 4.76 5.10
N ASP A 82 8.08 3.92 5.34
CA ASP A 82 7.84 2.71 4.58
C ASP A 82 7.25 3.07 3.20
N PRO A 83 7.57 2.30 2.14
CA PRO A 83 7.03 2.51 0.80
C PRO A 83 5.50 2.48 0.80
N LEU A 84 4.90 3.52 0.20
CA LEU A 84 3.46 3.67 0.05
C LEU A 84 3.07 3.59 -1.42
N TYR A 85 2.20 2.65 -1.74
CA TYR A 85 1.56 2.52 -3.03
C TYR A 85 0.09 2.88 -2.91
N ILE A 86 -0.40 3.71 -3.82
CA ILE A 86 -1.82 4.04 -3.91
C ILE A 86 -2.33 3.52 -5.24
N VAL A 87 -3.31 2.63 -5.17
CA VAL A 87 -3.86 1.89 -6.32
C VAL A 87 -5.37 2.12 -6.43
N GLY A 88 -5.97 1.62 -7.50
CA GLY A 88 -7.43 1.67 -7.71
C GLY A 88 -7.99 3.04 -8.10
N LEU A 89 -7.16 4.07 -8.20
CA LEU A 89 -7.56 5.39 -8.70
C LEU A 89 -7.87 5.36 -10.20
N LYS A 90 -8.75 6.25 -10.62
CA LYS A 90 -9.00 6.53 -12.04
C LYS A 90 -7.90 7.43 -12.63
N PRO A 91 -7.63 7.36 -13.94
CA PRO A 91 -6.62 8.21 -14.61
C PRO A 91 -6.77 9.71 -14.30
N GLU A 92 -7.99 10.22 -14.27
CA GLU A 92 -8.28 11.62 -13.98
C GLU A 92 -7.97 12.05 -12.53
N GLU A 93 -7.85 11.10 -11.60
CA GLU A 93 -7.58 11.37 -10.19
C GLU A 93 -6.07 11.40 -9.87
N GLN A 94 -5.24 10.83 -10.75
CA GLN A 94 -3.81 10.64 -10.54
C GLN A 94 -3.09 11.93 -10.13
N ALA A 95 -3.33 13.03 -10.86
CA ALA A 95 -2.63 14.29 -10.65
C ALA A 95 -2.90 14.88 -9.26
N ALA A 96 -4.16 14.87 -8.82
CA ALA A 96 -4.56 15.39 -7.51
C ALA A 96 -3.96 14.55 -6.38
N TRP A 97 -3.94 13.22 -6.52
CA TRP A 97 -3.36 12.32 -5.54
C TRP A 97 -1.84 12.40 -5.48
N GLN A 98 -1.19 12.57 -6.63
CA GLN A 98 0.26 12.77 -6.69
C GLN A 98 0.69 14.09 -6.04
N GLU A 99 -0.09 15.16 -6.20
CA GLU A 99 0.14 16.45 -5.54
C GLU A 99 -0.04 16.35 -4.02
N ALA A 100 -1.08 15.64 -3.57
CA ALA A 100 -1.34 15.45 -2.14
C ALA A 100 -0.31 14.53 -1.46
N TYR A 101 0.22 13.53 -2.17
CA TYR A 101 1.14 12.52 -1.65
C TYR A 101 2.37 12.37 -2.56
N PRO A 102 3.26 13.36 -2.59
CA PRO A 102 4.40 13.40 -3.53
C PRO A 102 5.43 12.27 -3.33
N HIS A 103 5.38 11.57 -2.19
CA HIS A 103 6.28 10.46 -1.87
C HIS A 103 5.65 9.09 -2.15
N ALA A 104 4.35 9.02 -2.46
CA ALA A 104 3.67 7.79 -2.76
C ALA A 104 3.87 7.37 -4.23
N ASN A 105 3.97 6.07 -4.46
CA ASN A 105 3.88 5.48 -5.79
C ASN A 105 2.40 5.41 -6.18
N ILE A 106 1.96 6.35 -7.00
CA ILE A 106 0.57 6.38 -7.50
C ILE A 106 0.48 5.49 -8.74
N ILE A 107 -0.23 4.38 -8.62
CA ILE A 107 -0.39 3.40 -9.70
C ILE A 107 -1.80 3.50 -10.25
N VAL A 108 -1.89 3.84 -11.54
CA VAL A 108 -3.17 3.96 -12.24
C VAL A 108 -3.16 3.08 -13.47
N ILE A 109 -4.18 2.25 -13.58
CA ILE A 109 -4.42 1.41 -14.75
C ILE A 109 -4.98 2.30 -15.85
N THR A 110 -4.17 2.60 -16.84
CA THR A 110 -4.60 3.29 -18.06
C THR A 110 -4.95 2.25 -19.12
N GLY A 111 -6.16 2.30 -19.67
CA GLY A 111 -6.63 1.31 -20.65
C GLY A 111 -7.33 0.11 -19.98
N PHE A 112 -7.21 -1.07 -20.59
CA PHE A 112 -7.81 -2.30 -20.06
C PHE A 112 -6.90 -2.95 -19.01
N ALA A 113 -7.48 -3.47 -17.93
CA ALA A 113 -6.73 -4.12 -16.86
C ALA A 113 -5.82 -5.26 -17.37
N VAL A 114 -6.27 -6.03 -18.36
CA VAL A 114 -5.49 -7.12 -18.96
C VAL A 114 -4.23 -6.67 -19.72
N GLU A 115 -4.13 -5.39 -20.06
CA GLU A 115 -2.97 -4.79 -20.74
C GLU A 115 -2.02 -4.11 -19.73
N PHE A 116 -2.41 -4.03 -18.46
CA PHE A 116 -1.62 -3.41 -17.42
C PHE A 116 -0.48 -4.34 -16.97
N ASP A 117 0.72 -3.76 -16.86
CA ASP A 117 1.91 -4.49 -16.43
C ASP A 117 1.95 -4.60 -14.89
N TYR A 118 1.11 -5.48 -14.34
CA TYR A 118 1.12 -5.82 -12.92
C TYR A 118 2.50 -6.32 -12.48
N ASP A 119 3.16 -7.12 -13.31
CA ASP A 119 4.44 -7.74 -12.99
C ASP A 119 5.54 -6.71 -12.70
N ALA A 120 5.59 -5.61 -13.46
CA ALA A 120 6.53 -4.52 -13.19
C ALA A 120 6.26 -3.86 -11.83
N VAL A 121 4.99 -3.61 -11.49
CA VAL A 121 4.60 -2.99 -10.21
C VAL A 121 4.92 -3.92 -9.04
N LEU A 122 4.51 -5.19 -9.14
CA LEU A 122 4.71 -6.20 -8.11
C LEU A 122 6.20 -6.51 -7.90
N THR A 123 7.01 -6.48 -8.97
CA THR A 123 8.47 -6.62 -8.87
C THR A 123 9.09 -5.45 -8.13
N ARG A 124 8.62 -4.22 -8.37
CA ARG A 124 9.08 -3.05 -7.62
C ARG A 124 8.69 -3.13 -6.14
N MET A 125 7.47 -3.57 -5.83
CA MET A 125 7.03 -3.77 -4.44
C MET A 125 7.89 -4.82 -3.72
N ALA A 126 8.28 -5.91 -4.40
CA ALA A 126 9.16 -6.92 -3.83
C ALA A 126 10.55 -6.36 -3.51
N ALA A 127 11.14 -5.59 -4.43
CA ALA A 127 12.42 -4.91 -4.21
C ALA A 127 12.36 -3.94 -3.01
N ASP A 128 11.30 -3.13 -2.94
CA ASP A 128 11.04 -2.21 -1.83
C ASP A 128 10.91 -2.96 -0.48
N LEU A 129 10.26 -4.13 -0.47
CA LEU A 129 10.12 -4.99 0.72
C LEU A 129 11.47 -5.58 1.16
N GLU A 130 12.33 -5.93 0.20
CA GLU A 130 13.70 -6.38 0.41
C GLU A 130 14.66 -5.24 0.78
N GLY A 131 14.19 -3.99 0.74
CA GLY A 131 14.94 -2.78 1.05
C GLY A 131 15.89 -2.32 -0.07
N GLU A 132 15.69 -2.84 -1.28
CA GLU A 132 16.39 -2.43 -2.49
C GLU A 132 15.70 -1.17 -3.04
N ARG A 133 16.34 -0.01 -2.88
CA ARG A 133 15.82 1.27 -3.37
C ARG A 133 16.19 1.51 -4.83
#